data_AF-A0A4Y2DPK4-F1
#
_entry.id   AF-A0A4Y2DPK4-F1
#
_cell.length_a   1.000
_cell.length_b   1.000
_cell.length_c   1.000
_cell.angle_alpha   90.00
_cell.angle_beta   90.00
_cell.angle_gamma   90.00
#
_symmetry.space_group_name_H-M   'P 1'
#
loop_
_entity.id
_entity.type
_entity.pdbx_description
1 polymer ?
#
loop_
_entity_poly.entity_id
_entity_poly.type
_entity_poly.pdbx_seq_one_letter_code
_entity_poly.pdbx_strand_id
1 'polypeptide(L)'
;MLMFCPTDGNILVAEEGLDGYRFVCSTCPYVHKIKRRMSSRIYPKLKEVDDVLGGAAAWENVDTTEEPCPKCAHGKAYFLQIQTRSADEPMTTFYKCVECAHRWKE
;
A
#
# COMPACT_ATOMS: atom_id res chain seq x y z
N MET A 1 20.35 4.83 -5.39
CA MET A 1 21.28 4.07 -6.25
C MET A 1 22.46 3.64 -5.40
N LEU A 2 22.81 2.36 -5.40
CA LEU A 2 23.96 1.84 -4.65
C LEU A 2 25.18 1.79 -5.57
N MET A 3 26.35 2.19 -5.07
CA MET A 3 27.62 2.13 -5.79
C MET A 3 28.52 1.10 -5.11
N PHE A 4 29.20 0.28 -5.91
CA PHE A 4 30.04 -0.82 -5.42
C PHE A 4 31.52 -0.56 -5.73
N CYS A 5 32.40 -1.04 -4.86
CA CYS A 5 33.84 -1.02 -5.07
C CYS A 5 34.23 -2.01 -6.19
N PRO A 6 35.03 -1.60 -7.20
CA PRO A 6 35.46 -2.50 -8.27
C PRO A 6 36.42 -3.61 -7.82
N THR A 7 37.05 -3.47 -6.65
CA THR A 7 38.04 -4.43 -6.14
C THR A 7 37.41 -5.47 -5.22
N ASP A 8 36.52 -5.05 -4.31
CA ASP A 8 35.98 -5.93 -3.26
C ASP A 8 34.47 -6.22 -3.42
N GLY A 9 33.79 -5.54 -4.34
CA GLY A 9 32.33 -5.63 -4.50
C GLY A 9 31.52 -5.04 -3.33
N ASN A 10 32.17 -4.49 -2.30
CA ASN A 10 31.50 -3.88 -1.15
C ASN A 10 30.81 -2.55 -1.52
N ILE A 11 29.75 -2.22 -0.77
CA ILE A 11 29.00 -0.98 -0.94
C ILE A 11 29.87 0.19 -0.49
N LEU A 12 29.96 1.22 -1.35
CA LEU A 12 30.66 2.44 -1.01
C LEU A 12 29.80 3.35 -0.13
N VAL A 13 30.41 3.89 0.92
CA VAL A 13 29.78 4.80 1.88
C VAL A 13 30.14 6.24 1.53
N ALA A 14 29.19 7.15 1.59
CA ALA A 14 29.45 8.58 1.38
C ALA A 14 30.04 9.20 2.66
N GLU A 15 31.21 9.81 2.53
CA GLU A 15 31.91 10.54 3.59
C GLU A 15 32.22 11.98 3.12
N GLU A 16 32.24 12.92 4.06
CA GLU A 16 32.68 14.29 3.81
C GLU A 16 34.19 14.40 4.00
N GLY A 17 34.91 14.80 2.94
CA GLY A 17 36.33 15.13 3.01
C GLY A 17 36.55 16.63 2.91
N LEU A 18 37.81 17.06 3.11
CA LEU A 18 38.23 18.46 2.98
C LEU A 18 37.90 19.09 1.61
N ASP A 19 37.85 18.28 0.55
CA ASP A 19 37.54 18.68 -0.83
C ASP A 19 36.11 18.27 -1.28
N GLY A 20 35.18 18.10 -0.35
CA GLY A 20 33.78 17.75 -0.61
C GLY A 20 33.47 16.26 -0.45
N TYR A 21 32.31 15.82 -0.98
CA TYR A 21 31.82 14.45 -0.79
C TYR A 21 32.60 13.41 -1.59
N ARG A 22 32.99 12.34 -0.90
CA ARG A 22 33.71 11.18 -1.46
C ARG A 22 33.01 9.88 -1.05
N PHE A 23 33.03 8.90 -1.94
CA PHE A 23 32.63 7.53 -1.66
C PHE A 23 33.85 6.73 -1.25
N VAL A 24 33.81 6.13 -0.05
CA VAL A 24 34.90 5.36 0.56
C VAL A 24 34.45 3.91 0.72
N CYS A 25 35.35 2.97 0.48
CA CYS A 25 35.12 1.56 0.81
C CYS A 25 35.55 1.28 2.25
N SER A 26 34.76 0.52 3.00
CA SER A 26 35.10 0.18 4.39
C SER A 26 36.21 -0.87 4.52
N THR A 27 36.49 -1.64 3.47
CA THR A 27 37.49 -2.73 3.47
C THR A 27 38.78 -2.41 2.73
N CYS A 28 38.75 -1.50 1.75
CA CYS A 28 39.95 -1.16 0.97
C CYS A 28 40.17 0.35 0.88
N PRO A 29 41.39 0.80 0.54
CA PRO A 29 41.72 2.23 0.38
C PRO A 29 41.08 2.90 -0.85
N TYR A 30 40.08 2.29 -1.47
CA TYR A 30 39.42 2.84 -2.65
C TYR A 30 38.58 4.06 -2.28
N VAL A 31 38.85 5.18 -2.96
CA VAL A 31 38.13 6.43 -2.78
C VAL A 31 37.68 6.98 -4.13
N HIS A 32 36.39 7.32 -4.24
CA HIS A 32 35.80 7.89 -5.45
C HIS A 32 35.16 9.25 -5.15
N LYS A 33 35.68 10.32 -5.76
CA LYS A 33 35.17 11.70 -5.54
C LYS A 33 33.89 11.97 -6.33
N ILE A 34 32.88 12.58 -5.70
CA ILE A 34 31.61 12.92 -6.35
C ILE A 34 31.77 14.22 -7.15
N LYS A 35 31.95 14.10 -8.48
CA LYS A 35 32.14 15.27 -9.37
C LYS A 35 30.82 15.88 -9.88
N ARG A 36 29.73 15.11 -9.90
CA ARG A 36 28.44 15.53 -10.48
C ARG A 36 27.33 15.24 -9.48
N ARG A 37 26.32 16.11 -9.47
CA ARG A 37 25.09 15.89 -8.68
C ARG A 37 24.35 14.67 -9.23
N MET A 38 24.18 13.65 -8.40
CA MET A 38 23.47 12.42 -8.76
C MET A 38 22.20 12.32 -7.91
N SER A 39 21.03 12.27 -8.55
CA SER A 39 19.75 12.08 -7.87
C SER A 39 18.95 11.00 -8.57
N SER A 40 18.55 9.97 -7.83
CA SER A 40 17.58 8.97 -8.28
C SER A 40 16.25 9.21 -7.57
N ARG A 41 15.20 9.54 -8.32
CA ARG A 41 13.83 9.58 -7.78
C ARG A 41 13.14 8.27 -8.14
N ILE A 42 12.70 7.55 -7.13
CA ILE A 42 11.79 6.42 -7.30
C ILE A 42 10.40 6.97 -6.97
N TYR A 43 9.45 6.81 -7.87
CA TYR A 43 8.04 7.12 -7.60
C TYR A 43 7.39 5.82 -7.12
N PRO A 44 7.23 5.63 -5.79
CA PRO A 44 6.54 4.45 -5.29
C PRO A 44 5.10 4.49 -5.80
N LYS A 45 4.64 3.39 -6.38
CA LYS A 45 3.20 3.19 -6.59
C LYS A 45 2.59 2.98 -5.21
N LEU A 46 1.56 3.78 -4.87
CA LEU A 46 0.80 3.54 -3.65
C LEU A 46 0.16 2.16 -3.76
N LYS A 47 0.20 1.41 -2.67
CA LYS A 47 -0.57 0.17 -2.56
C LYS A 47 -2.05 0.56 -2.72
N GLU A 48 -2.76 -0.12 -3.59
CA GLU A 48 -4.21 0.01 -3.65
C GLU A 48 -4.74 -0.35 -2.25
N VAL A 49 -5.54 0.54 -1.68
CA VAL A 49 -6.18 0.29 -0.39
C VAL A 49 -7.18 -0.82 -0.67
N ASP A 50 -6.79 -2.07 -0.42
CA ASP A 50 -7.75 -3.15 -0.28
C ASP A 50 -8.73 -2.71 0.80
N ASP A 51 -9.98 -2.51 0.38
CA ASP A 51 -11.07 -2.29 1.31
C ASP A 51 -10.96 -3.35 2.41
N VAL A 52 -11.04 -2.92 3.67
CA VAL A 52 -10.93 -3.75 4.89
C VAL A 52 -11.88 -4.97 4.89
N LEU A 53 -12.79 -5.00 3.91
CA LEU A 53 -13.77 -6.04 3.63
C LEU A 53 -13.38 -7.02 2.50
N GLY A 54 -12.12 -7.10 2.06
CA GLY A 54 -11.64 -8.21 1.21
C GLY A 54 -11.97 -8.11 -0.29
N GLY A 55 -11.96 -6.90 -0.85
CA GLY A 55 -12.02 -6.70 -2.31
C GLY A 55 -13.33 -7.21 -2.96
N ALA A 56 -13.27 -7.57 -4.24
CA ALA A 56 -14.44 -8.07 -5.00
C ALA A 56 -14.88 -9.48 -4.56
N ALA A 57 -13.93 -10.33 -4.15
CA ALA A 57 -14.17 -11.73 -3.80
C ALA A 57 -14.98 -11.92 -2.50
N ALA A 58 -14.89 -10.97 -1.57
CA ALA A 58 -15.69 -11.03 -0.34
C ALA A 58 -17.20 -10.87 -0.57
N TRP A 59 -17.60 -10.35 -1.75
CA TRP A 59 -19.01 -10.16 -2.09
C TRP A 59 -19.59 -11.29 -2.96
N GLU A 60 -18.79 -12.28 -3.37
CA GLU A 60 -19.26 -13.37 -4.25
C GLU A 60 -20.08 -14.44 -3.54
N ASN A 61 -19.91 -14.59 -2.21
CA ASN A 61 -20.56 -15.65 -1.41
C ASN A 61 -21.48 -15.11 -0.30
N VAL A 62 -21.85 -13.83 -0.36
CA VAL A 62 -22.74 -13.21 0.62
C VAL A 62 -24.18 -13.32 0.17
N ASP A 63 -25.04 -13.57 1.15
CA ASP A 63 -26.48 -13.65 0.94
C ASP A 63 -27.05 -12.33 0.41
N THR A 64 -28.16 -12.44 -0.32
CA THR A 64 -28.88 -11.29 -0.90
C THR A 64 -30.13 -11.01 -0.10
N THR A 65 -30.36 -9.75 0.25
CA THR A 65 -31.59 -9.25 0.91
C THR A 65 -32.38 -8.35 -0.03
N GLU A 66 -33.69 -8.31 0.18
CA GLU A 66 -34.64 -7.46 -0.56
C GLU A 66 -34.72 -6.02 -0.02
N GLU A 67 -33.57 -5.41 0.27
CA GLU A 67 -33.50 -4.02 0.76
C GLU A 67 -33.36 -3.03 -0.42
N PRO A 68 -34.20 -1.97 -0.50
CA PRO A 68 -34.10 -0.97 -1.54
C PRO A 68 -32.82 -0.13 -1.40
N CYS A 69 -32.00 -0.11 -2.46
CA CYS A 69 -30.81 0.73 -2.49
C CYS A 69 -31.19 2.23 -2.45
N PRO A 70 -30.59 3.05 -1.57
CA PRO A 70 -30.91 4.48 -1.46
C PRO A 70 -30.55 5.30 -2.72
N LYS A 71 -29.75 4.74 -3.63
CA LYS A 71 -29.26 5.44 -4.83
C LYS A 71 -30.01 5.06 -6.11
N CYS A 72 -30.28 3.77 -6.32
CA CYS A 72 -30.92 3.28 -7.55
C CYS A 72 -32.32 2.68 -7.31
N ALA A 73 -32.81 2.64 -6.07
CA ALA A 73 -34.10 2.05 -5.67
C ALA A 73 -34.27 0.57 -6.06
N HIS A 74 -33.18 -0.10 -6.44
CA HIS A 74 -33.20 -1.53 -6.75
C HIS A 74 -33.41 -2.33 -5.46
N GLY A 75 -34.39 -3.24 -5.46
CA GLY A 75 -34.79 -4.03 -4.30
C GLY A 75 -33.94 -5.27 -4.03
N LYS A 76 -32.67 -5.30 -4.44
CA LYS A 76 -31.73 -6.38 -4.09
C LYS A 76 -30.37 -5.82 -3.75
N ALA A 77 -29.86 -6.21 -2.60
CA ALA A 77 -28.53 -5.86 -2.09
C ALA A 77 -27.86 -7.09 -1.46
N TYR A 78 -26.55 -7.22 -1.62
CA TYR A 78 -25.76 -8.14 -0.82
C TYR A 78 -25.63 -7.58 0.58
N PHE A 79 -25.77 -8.42 1.61
CA PHE A 79 -25.56 -8.01 2.99
C PHE A 79 -24.43 -8.82 3.63
N LEU A 80 -23.67 -8.15 4.50
CA LEU A 80 -22.57 -8.74 5.24
C LEU A 80 -22.60 -8.21 6.67
N GLN A 81 -22.72 -9.11 7.64
CA GLN A 81 -22.67 -8.77 9.06
C GLN A 81 -21.26 -9.00 9.59
N ILE A 82 -20.64 -7.94 10.10
CA ILE A 82 -19.29 -8.01 10.66
C ILE A 82 -19.29 -7.43 12.07
N GLN A 83 -18.64 -8.15 12.98
CA GLN A 83 -18.23 -7.61 14.26
C GLN A 83 -17.00 -6.74 14.06
N THR A 84 -17.19 -5.43 14.07
CA THR A 84 -16.09 -4.47 13.99
C THR A 84 -15.44 -4.21 15.36
N ARG A 85 -16.05 -4.68 16.46
CA ARG A 85 -15.67 -4.41 17.86
C ARG A 85 -15.86 -5.65 18.74
N SER A 86 -15.61 -5.52 20.04
CA SER A 86 -15.76 -6.59 21.03
C SER A 86 -17.13 -7.27 20.95
N ALA A 87 -17.18 -8.55 21.33
CA ALA A 87 -18.37 -9.40 21.23
C ALA A 87 -19.60 -8.94 22.03
N ASP A 88 -19.45 -7.91 22.89
CA ASP A 88 -20.52 -7.29 23.66
C ASP A 88 -21.36 -6.27 22.87
N GLU A 89 -20.91 -5.85 21.68
CA GLU A 89 -21.68 -4.97 20.79
C GLU A 89 -22.38 -5.75 19.66
N PRO A 90 -23.59 -5.33 19.23
CA PRO A 90 -24.28 -5.99 18.12
C PRO A 90 -23.48 -5.91 16.82
N MET A 91 -23.62 -6.93 15.97
CA MET A 91 -22.95 -6.97 14.66
C MET A 91 -23.41 -5.80 13.79
N THR A 92 -22.49 -5.14 13.08
CA THR A 92 -22.83 -4.09 12.12
C THR A 92 -23.14 -4.70 10.76
N THR A 93 -24.25 -4.30 10.15
CA THR A 93 -24.67 -4.80 8.83
C THR A 93 -24.21 -3.85 7.75
N PHE A 94 -23.48 -4.37 6.77
CA PHE A 94 -23.05 -3.66 5.58
C PHE A 94 -23.83 -4.16 4.38
N TYR A 95 -24.37 -3.24 3.60
CA TYR A 95 -25.08 -3.56 2.37
C TYR A 95 -24.30 -3.08 1.15
N LYS A 96 -24.39 -3.82 0.05
CA LYS A 96 -23.84 -3.46 -1.25
C LYS A 96 -24.88 -3.74 -2.34
N CYS A 97 -25.22 -2.71 -3.11
CA CYS A 97 -26.15 -2.87 -4.23
C CYS A 97 -25.54 -3.78 -5.30
N VAL A 98 -26.36 -4.69 -5.83
CA VAL A 98 -25.99 -5.60 -6.93
C VAL A 98 -25.74 -4.83 -8.24
N GLU A 99 -26.47 -3.75 -8.47
CA GLU A 99 -26.47 -3.02 -9.75
C GLU A 99 -25.48 -1.85 -9.77
N CYS A 100 -25.52 -0.98 -8.74
CA CYS A 100 -24.71 0.24 -8.72
C CYS A 100 -23.44 0.15 -7.85
N ALA A 101 -23.19 -1.01 -7.22
CA ALA A 101 -22.09 -1.26 -6.29
C ALA A 101 -21.97 -0.25 -5.13
N HIS A 102 -23.02 0.55 -4.88
CA HIS A 102 -23.07 1.48 -3.76
C HIS A 102 -23.08 0.69 -2.46
N ARG A 103 -22.27 1.11 -1.49
CA ARG A 103 -22.19 0.51 -0.18
C ARG A 103 -22.77 1.45 0.87
N TRP A 104 -23.63 0.92 1.73
CA TRP A 104 -24.16 1.64 2.89
C TRP A 104 -24.13 0.73 4.12
N LYS A 105 -24.26 1.35 5.29
CA LYS A 105 -24.30 0.66 6.58
C LYS A 105 -25.62 0.95 7.26
N GLU A 106 -26.06 0.02 8.07
CA GLU A 106 -27.15 0.18 9.04
C GLU A 106 -26.61 0.07 10.47
#